data_AF-A0A7W8C0F3-F1
#
_entry.id   AF-A0A7W8C0F3-F1
#
_cell.length_a   1.000
_cell.length_b   1.000
_cell.length_c   1.000
_cell.angle_alpha   90.00
_cell.angle_beta   90.00
_cell.angle_gamma   90.00
#
_symmetry.space_group_name_H-M   'P 1'
#
loop_
_entity.id
_entity.type
_entity.pdbx_description
1 polymer ?
#
loop_
_entity_poly.entity_id
_entity_poly.type
_entity_poly.pdbx_seq_one_letter_code
_entity_poly.pdbx_strand_id
1 'polypeptide(L)'
;MRTLLAGMAVLCLTLTSGLPGEFFSGQALAAASQGKKQPSKPSTVYEKQPPVTDKELLSFLDVLPHFRAWAKANNEEAHPTLTNGKPDFMYSPQAAAWVQQQGWDPVRFFCVMGRMAAALAIVEEGNDMNGVRSKDMPEVTEGELALARRHLGTMLKVSGDVAPISR
;
A
#
# COMPACT_ATOMS: atom_id res chain seq x y z
N MET A 1 -2.51 -39.57 -29.35
CA MET A 1 -1.88 -39.12 -30.61
C MET A 1 -2.73 -38.04 -31.24
N ARG A 2 -2.23 -36.80 -31.29
CA ARG A 2 -2.71 -35.70 -32.14
C ARG A 2 -1.60 -34.65 -32.17
N THR A 3 -0.68 -34.85 -33.11
CA THR A 3 0.41 -33.96 -33.48
C THR A 3 -0.14 -32.76 -34.25
N LEU A 4 0.17 -31.54 -33.79
CA LEU A 4 -0.14 -30.31 -34.51
C LEU A 4 1.08 -29.92 -35.35
N LEU A 5 0.94 -30.00 -36.67
CA LEU A 5 1.86 -29.42 -37.65
C LEU A 5 1.75 -27.88 -37.59
N ALA A 6 2.89 -27.19 -37.53
CA ALA A 6 2.99 -25.79 -37.93
C ALA A 6 4.09 -25.69 -39.00
N GLY A 7 3.63 -25.49 -40.24
CA GLY A 7 4.45 -25.41 -41.43
C GLY A 7 5.21 -24.10 -41.55
N MET A 8 6.47 -24.24 -41.94
CA MET A 8 7.42 -23.22 -42.34
C MET A 8 7.09 -22.78 -43.77
N ALA A 9 6.94 -21.48 -44.00
CA ALA A 9 6.89 -20.90 -45.34
C ALA A 9 7.71 -19.61 -45.36
N VAL A 10 8.94 -19.75 -45.86
CA VAL A 10 9.87 -18.68 -46.26
C VAL A 10 9.74 -18.55 -47.77
N LEU A 11 9.39 -17.35 -48.27
CA LEU A 11 9.66 -16.74 -49.59
C LEU A 11 8.70 -15.54 -49.71
N CYS A 12 9.00 -14.38 -50.29
CA CYS A 12 9.89 -14.12 -51.41
C CYS A 12 10.23 -12.62 -51.48
N LEU A 13 11.34 -12.35 -52.15
CA LEU A 13 12.05 -11.10 -52.36
C LEU A 13 11.47 -10.27 -53.55
N THR A 14 11.94 -9.02 -53.68
CA THR A 14 12.01 -8.13 -54.89
C THR A 14 10.83 -7.14 -55.11
N LEU A 15 10.94 -5.87 -55.56
CA LEU A 15 11.87 -5.10 -56.42
C LEU A 15 11.83 -3.57 -56.06
N THR A 16 12.95 -2.85 -55.91
CA THR A 16 13.67 -1.89 -56.80
C THR A 16 13.08 -0.48 -57.12
N SER A 17 13.82 0.55 -56.66
CA SER A 17 14.28 1.80 -57.34
C SER A 17 13.39 3.04 -57.56
N GLY A 18 13.84 4.20 -57.03
CA GLY A 18 13.48 5.55 -57.51
C GLY A 18 13.90 6.78 -56.66
N LEU A 19 15.17 7.25 -56.77
CA LEU A 19 15.72 8.65 -56.77
C LEU A 19 15.32 9.73 -55.71
N PRO A 20 16.09 10.85 -55.54
CA PRO A 20 16.65 11.26 -54.26
C PRO A 20 15.98 12.50 -53.64
N GLY A 21 15.93 12.56 -52.32
CA GLY A 21 15.51 13.75 -51.58
C GLY A 21 16.26 13.81 -50.27
N GLU A 22 17.10 14.82 -50.13
CA GLU A 22 17.88 15.11 -48.94
C GLU A 22 16.98 15.28 -47.71
N PHE A 23 17.23 14.51 -46.66
CA PHE A 23 16.94 14.91 -45.29
C PHE A 23 18.03 14.36 -44.36
N PHE A 24 18.88 15.30 -43.94
CA PHE A 24 19.40 15.51 -42.59
C PHE A 24 19.55 14.33 -41.60
N SER A 25 20.69 14.39 -40.90
CA SER A 25 20.94 13.93 -39.53
C SER A 25 21.21 12.44 -39.32
N GLY A 26 22.50 12.10 -39.35
CA GLY A 26 23.30 12.00 -38.13
C GLY A 26 22.74 11.19 -36.94
N GLN A 27 23.59 10.27 -36.49
CA GLN A 27 23.60 9.53 -35.21
C GLN A 27 22.69 8.29 -35.17
N ALA A 28 23.25 7.11 -35.45
CA ALA A 28 24.07 6.29 -34.55
C ALA A 28 23.23 5.62 -33.44
N LEU A 29 23.31 4.29 -33.45
CA LEU A 29 22.72 3.38 -32.48
C LEU A 29 22.97 3.84 -31.05
N ALA A 30 21.89 3.90 -30.27
CA ALA A 30 21.93 3.45 -28.88
C ALA A 30 20.57 2.85 -28.55
N ALA A 31 20.55 1.52 -28.40
CA ALA A 31 19.44 0.77 -27.90
C ALA A 31 19.05 1.30 -26.51
N ALA A 32 17.98 2.09 -26.45
CA ALA A 32 17.30 2.38 -25.21
C ALA A 32 16.63 1.07 -24.74
N SER A 33 17.40 0.31 -23.97
CA SER A 33 16.87 -0.77 -23.14
C SER A 33 15.98 -0.12 -22.09
N GLN A 34 14.73 0.12 -22.43
CA GLN A 34 13.69 0.37 -21.45
C GLN A 34 13.48 -0.94 -20.69
N GLY A 35 14.38 -1.17 -19.72
CA GLY A 35 14.12 -2.10 -18.64
C GLY A 35 12.83 -1.65 -18.01
N LYS A 36 11.76 -2.44 -18.17
CA LYS A 36 10.57 -2.40 -17.34
C LYS A 36 11.07 -2.48 -15.90
N LYS A 37 11.22 -1.32 -15.26
CA LYS A 37 11.54 -1.22 -13.84
C LYS A 37 10.30 -1.73 -13.12
N GLN A 38 10.32 -3.04 -12.86
CA GLN A 38 9.28 -3.73 -12.11
C GLN A 38 9.03 -2.91 -10.84
N PRO A 39 7.77 -2.51 -10.56
CA PRO A 39 7.50 -1.71 -9.38
C PRO A 39 7.99 -2.51 -8.18
N SER A 40 9.03 -2.00 -7.52
CA SER A 40 9.56 -2.55 -6.29
C SER A 40 8.41 -2.53 -5.29
N LYS A 41 8.08 -3.69 -4.72
CA LYS A 41 7.12 -3.78 -3.62
C LYS A 41 7.52 -2.75 -2.55
N PRO A 42 6.57 -1.99 -1.99
CA PRO A 42 6.90 -0.99 -1.00
C PRO A 42 7.62 -1.67 0.18
N SER A 43 8.67 -1.01 0.68
CA SER A 43 9.50 -1.53 1.76
C SER A 43 8.80 -1.52 3.11
N THR A 44 7.74 -0.72 3.26
CA THR A 44 6.82 -0.69 4.40
C THR A 44 5.40 -0.47 3.91
N VAL A 45 4.40 -0.73 4.74
CA VAL A 45 3.00 -0.47 4.39
C VAL A 45 2.71 1.00 4.13
N TYR A 46 3.56 1.93 4.62
CA TYR A 46 3.36 3.37 4.52
C TYR A 46 4.04 4.01 3.30
N GLU A 47 4.97 3.31 2.64
CA GLU A 47 5.76 3.88 1.55
C GLU A 47 4.86 4.27 0.36
N LYS A 48 4.92 5.54 -0.05
CA LYS A 48 4.16 6.11 -1.19
C LYS A 48 2.63 5.98 -1.06
N GLN A 49 2.13 5.81 0.16
CA GLN A 49 0.69 5.78 0.42
C GLN A 49 0.11 7.20 0.43
N PRO A 50 -1.00 7.45 -0.28
CA PRO A 50 -1.69 8.73 -0.21
C PRO A 50 -2.25 8.97 1.20
N PRO A 51 -2.57 10.23 1.58
CA PRO A 51 -3.28 10.53 2.81
C PRO A 51 -4.58 9.71 2.94
N VAL A 52 -4.98 9.37 4.16
CA VAL A 52 -6.29 8.72 4.39
C VAL A 52 -7.41 9.73 4.11
N THR A 53 -8.42 9.30 3.35
CA THR A 53 -9.61 10.11 3.07
C THR A 53 -10.74 9.81 4.06
N ASP A 54 -11.71 10.73 4.18
CA ASP A 54 -12.88 10.57 5.05
C ASP A 54 -13.68 9.30 4.69
N LYS A 55 -13.92 9.08 3.38
CA LYS A 55 -14.62 7.89 2.88
C LYS A 55 -13.89 6.59 3.24
N GLU A 56 -12.57 6.57 3.08
CA GLU A 56 -11.76 5.39 3.43
C GLU A 56 -11.78 5.14 4.93
N LEU A 57 -11.68 6.18 5.76
CA LEU A 57 -11.77 6.04 7.21
C LEU A 57 -13.11 5.42 7.61
N LEU A 58 -14.24 5.94 7.12
CA LEU A 58 -15.56 5.39 7.44
C LEU A 58 -15.69 3.92 7.01
N SER A 59 -15.27 3.60 5.78
CA SER A 59 -15.29 2.21 5.28
C SER A 59 -14.40 1.29 6.14
N PHE A 60 -13.27 1.81 6.64
CA PHE A 60 -12.36 1.06 7.50
C PHE A 60 -12.98 0.80 8.87
N LEU A 61 -13.63 1.80 9.47
CA LEU A 61 -14.29 1.68 10.78
C LEU A 61 -15.45 0.68 10.76
N ASP A 62 -16.11 0.47 9.62
CA ASP A 62 -17.13 -0.56 9.45
C ASP A 62 -16.54 -1.99 9.49
N VAL A 63 -15.36 -2.18 8.92
CA VAL A 63 -14.70 -3.50 8.82
C VAL A 63 -13.86 -3.84 10.05
N LEU A 64 -13.28 -2.82 10.71
CA LEU A 64 -12.33 -3.00 11.81
C LEU A 64 -12.84 -3.90 12.96
N PRO A 65 -14.09 -3.76 13.47
CA PRO A 65 -14.57 -4.63 14.54
C PRO A 65 -14.61 -6.10 14.14
N HIS A 66 -15.01 -6.38 12.89
CA HIS A 66 -15.07 -7.73 12.33
C HIS A 66 -13.66 -8.33 12.19
N PHE A 67 -12.70 -7.53 11.72
CA PHE A 67 -11.31 -7.96 11.63
C PHE A 67 -10.74 -8.32 13.01
N ARG A 68 -10.97 -7.48 14.03
CA ARG A 68 -10.48 -7.73 15.41
C ARG A 68 -11.10 -8.98 16.02
N ALA A 69 -12.40 -9.16 15.87
CA ALA A 69 -13.10 -10.35 16.36
C ALA A 69 -12.55 -11.63 15.70
N TRP A 70 -12.35 -11.59 14.38
CA TRP A 70 -11.74 -12.68 13.64
C TRP A 70 -10.29 -12.93 14.06
N ALA A 71 -9.46 -11.89 14.16
CA ALA A 71 -8.06 -12.02 14.53
C ALA A 71 -7.89 -12.64 15.92
N LYS A 72 -8.71 -12.20 16.89
CA LYS A 72 -8.76 -12.79 18.23
C LYS A 72 -9.17 -14.26 18.22
N ALA A 73 -10.19 -14.62 17.43
CA ALA A 73 -10.67 -16.00 17.33
C ALA A 73 -9.64 -16.95 16.67
N ASN A 74 -8.76 -16.41 15.83
CA ASN A 74 -7.78 -17.20 15.07
C ASN A 74 -6.34 -17.07 15.59
N ASN A 75 -6.12 -16.33 16.69
CA ASN A 75 -4.80 -16.01 17.25
C ASN A 75 -3.86 -15.35 16.22
N GLU A 76 -4.43 -14.45 15.40
CA GLU A 76 -3.69 -13.71 14.39
C GLU A 76 -3.06 -12.45 14.97
N GLU A 77 -1.78 -12.24 14.67
CA GLU A 77 -1.05 -11.06 15.10
C GLU A 77 -0.94 -10.04 13.96
N ALA A 78 -1.35 -8.81 14.26
CA ALA A 78 -1.12 -7.65 13.40
C ALA A 78 -0.78 -6.45 14.28
N HIS A 79 0.44 -5.93 14.16
CA HIS A 79 0.96 -4.90 15.07
C HIS A 79 1.97 -3.95 14.41
N PRO A 80 2.11 -2.72 14.91
CA PRO A 80 3.17 -1.80 14.50
C PRO A 80 4.56 -2.42 14.68
N THR A 81 5.45 -2.20 13.73
CA THR A 81 6.82 -2.72 13.79
C THR A 81 7.81 -1.75 13.15
N LEU A 82 9.10 -2.11 13.14
CA LEU A 82 10.16 -1.38 12.46
C LEU A 82 10.79 -2.22 11.36
N THR A 83 10.74 -1.71 10.13
CA THR A 83 11.45 -2.30 8.99
C THR A 83 12.57 -1.35 8.57
N ASN A 84 13.82 -1.79 8.71
CA ASN A 84 15.01 -0.97 8.42
C ASN A 84 15.03 0.39 9.14
N GLY A 85 14.58 0.41 10.40
CA GLY A 85 14.50 1.64 11.21
C GLY A 85 13.39 2.61 10.81
N LYS A 86 12.48 2.22 9.92
CA LYS A 86 11.28 2.98 9.56
C LYS A 86 10.04 2.31 10.14
N PRO A 87 9.02 3.09 10.55
CA PRO A 87 7.70 2.56 10.88
C PRO A 87 7.19 1.61 9.81
N ASP A 88 6.64 0.49 10.23
CA ASP A 88 5.93 -0.47 9.39
C ASP A 88 4.77 -1.09 10.18
N PHE A 89 4.01 -1.98 9.55
CA PHE A 89 2.95 -2.73 10.18
C PHE A 89 3.03 -4.19 9.78
N MET A 90 3.29 -5.07 10.75
CA MET A 90 3.35 -6.50 10.52
C MET A 90 1.94 -7.07 10.46
N TYR A 91 1.70 -7.95 9.49
CA TYR A 91 0.48 -8.75 9.39
C TYR A 91 0.78 -10.09 8.69
N SER A 92 0.03 -11.13 9.04
CA SER A 92 0.19 -12.45 8.45
C SER A 92 -0.39 -12.53 7.04
N PRO A 93 0.02 -13.52 6.21
CA PRO A 93 -0.64 -13.79 4.93
C PRO A 93 -2.14 -14.11 5.07
N GLN A 94 -2.54 -14.71 6.19
CA GLN A 94 -3.93 -15.04 6.48
C GLN A 94 -4.74 -13.77 6.77
N ALA A 95 -4.18 -12.82 7.53
CA ALA A 95 -4.79 -11.51 7.74
C ALA A 95 -4.93 -10.74 6.41
N ALA A 96 -3.92 -10.80 5.54
CA ALA A 96 -3.99 -10.21 4.20
C ALA A 96 -5.13 -10.83 3.37
N ALA A 97 -5.25 -12.17 3.37
CA ALA A 97 -6.29 -12.87 2.64
C ALA A 97 -7.70 -12.54 3.18
N TRP A 98 -7.86 -12.44 4.50
CA TRP A 98 -9.12 -12.05 5.11
C TRP A 98 -9.54 -10.64 4.68
N VAL A 99 -8.60 -9.69 4.72
CA VAL A 99 -8.84 -8.29 4.31
C VAL A 99 -9.21 -8.22 2.82
N GLN A 100 -8.56 -9.00 1.96
CA GLN A 100 -8.93 -9.10 0.54
C GLN A 100 -10.35 -9.62 0.33
N GLN A 101 -10.81 -10.59 1.13
CA GLN A 101 -12.18 -11.08 1.07
C GLN A 101 -13.22 -10.02 1.45
N GLN A 102 -12.84 -9.03 2.27
CA GLN A 102 -13.66 -7.86 2.58
C GLN A 102 -13.60 -6.76 1.51
N GLY A 103 -12.92 -7.00 0.38
CA GLY A 103 -12.79 -6.05 -0.72
C GLY A 103 -11.73 -4.97 -0.50
N TRP A 104 -10.83 -5.15 0.47
CA TRP A 104 -9.76 -4.20 0.77
C TRP A 104 -8.42 -4.64 0.16
N ASP A 105 -7.61 -3.66 -0.26
CA ASP A 105 -6.18 -3.89 -0.47
C ASP A 105 -5.48 -4.04 0.90
N PRO A 106 -4.74 -5.13 1.15
CA PRO A 106 -4.10 -5.37 2.46
C PRO A 106 -3.14 -4.27 2.87
N VAL A 107 -2.27 -3.84 1.95
CA VAL A 107 -1.26 -2.83 2.26
C VAL A 107 -1.94 -1.51 2.66
N ARG A 108 -3.00 -1.12 1.94
CA ARG A 108 -3.80 0.05 2.26
C ARG A 108 -4.54 -0.08 3.59
N PHE A 109 -5.16 -1.23 3.86
CA PHE A 109 -5.91 -1.46 5.10
C PHE A 109 -5.00 -1.32 6.33
N PHE A 110 -3.83 -1.96 6.33
CA PHE A 110 -2.88 -1.86 7.45
C PHE A 110 -2.20 -0.49 7.52
N CYS A 111 -2.01 0.20 6.39
CA CYS A 111 -1.59 1.60 6.39
C CYS A 111 -2.62 2.50 7.09
N VAL A 112 -3.92 2.37 6.76
CA VAL A 112 -5.00 3.14 7.40
C VAL A 112 -5.06 2.82 8.89
N MET A 113 -4.99 1.54 9.26
CA MET A 113 -4.98 1.11 10.66
C MET A 113 -3.84 1.78 11.44
N GLY A 114 -2.60 1.69 10.95
CA GLY A 114 -1.44 2.27 11.61
C GLY A 114 -1.50 3.80 11.71
N ARG A 115 -1.86 4.49 10.61
CA ARG A 115 -1.95 5.96 10.61
C ARG A 115 -3.07 6.49 11.50
N MET A 116 -4.23 5.83 11.51
CA MET A 116 -5.36 6.26 12.33
C MET A 116 -5.16 5.94 13.81
N ALA A 117 -4.47 4.85 14.14
CA ALA A 117 -4.04 4.59 15.51
C ALA A 117 -3.04 5.65 16.00
N ALA A 118 -2.05 6.03 15.16
CA ALA A 118 -1.12 7.11 15.47
C ALA A 118 -1.84 8.47 15.61
N ALA A 119 -2.77 8.78 14.70
CA ALA A 119 -3.55 10.01 14.75
C ALA A 119 -4.41 10.09 16.03
N LEU A 120 -5.03 8.96 16.41
CA LEU A 120 -5.81 8.85 17.63
C LEU A 120 -4.94 9.12 18.86
N ALA A 121 -3.79 8.46 18.97
CA ALA A 121 -2.85 8.65 20.09
C ALA A 121 -2.40 10.12 20.21
N ILE A 122 -2.12 10.79 19.09
CA ILE A 122 -1.75 12.22 19.07
C ILE A 122 -2.92 13.12 19.52
N VAL A 123 -4.16 12.76 19.16
CA VAL A 123 -5.35 13.54 19.54
C VAL A 123 -5.71 13.32 21.01
N GLU A 124 -5.56 12.10 21.52
CA GLU A 124 -5.85 11.73 22.91
C GLU A 124 -4.87 12.33 23.92
N GLU A 125 -3.57 12.39 23.59
CA GLU A 125 -2.54 13.02 24.46
C GLU A 125 -2.68 14.56 24.50
N GLY A 126 -3.52 15.13 23.64
CA GLY A 126 -3.52 16.57 23.37
C GLY A 126 -2.29 16.96 22.55
N ASN A 127 -2.32 18.12 21.90
CA ASN A 127 -1.27 18.57 20.98
C ASN A 127 0.12 18.80 21.65
N ASP A 128 0.29 18.43 22.93
CA ASP A 128 1.56 18.47 23.65
C ASP A 128 2.43 17.27 23.23
N MET A 129 3.01 17.37 22.02
CA MET A 129 4.11 16.51 21.56
C MET A 129 5.43 16.77 22.32
N ASN A 130 5.37 16.96 23.64
CA ASN A 130 6.52 16.86 24.55
C ASN A 130 6.77 15.41 25.00
N GLY A 131 5.84 14.49 24.70
CA GLY A 131 6.03 13.05 24.82
C GLY A 131 6.85 12.49 23.64
N VAL A 132 7.83 11.64 23.94
CA VAL A 132 8.68 10.97 22.95
C VAL A 132 7.81 10.11 22.04
N ARG A 133 7.55 10.60 20.83
CA ARG A 133 6.99 9.81 19.73
C ARG A 133 7.76 8.50 19.59
N SER A 134 7.09 7.36 19.81
CA SER A 134 7.68 6.04 19.63
C SER A 134 8.21 5.91 18.19
N LYS A 135 9.38 5.29 18.02
CA LYS A 135 10.08 5.21 16.72
C LYS A 135 9.30 4.45 15.65
N ASP A 136 8.40 3.57 16.07
CA ASP A 136 7.48 2.76 15.28
C ASP A 136 6.19 3.48 14.89
N MET A 137 5.95 4.70 15.41
CA MET A 137 4.74 5.46 15.09
C MET A 137 4.84 6.14 13.71
N PRO A 138 3.96 5.80 12.73
CA PRO A 138 4.02 6.35 11.38
C PRO A 138 3.62 7.82 11.33
N GLU A 139 4.27 8.61 10.46
CA GLU A 139 3.92 10.02 10.26
C GLU A 139 2.45 10.19 9.87
N VAL A 140 1.82 11.23 10.41
CA VAL A 140 0.41 11.57 10.22
C VAL A 140 0.33 13.01 9.75
N THR A 141 -0.40 13.25 8.68
CA THR A 141 -0.62 14.59 8.11
C THR A 141 -1.64 15.39 8.93
N GLU A 142 -1.63 16.72 8.81
CA GLU A 142 -2.64 17.57 9.47
C GLU A 142 -4.08 17.22 9.05
N GLY A 143 -4.28 16.83 7.79
CA GLY A 143 -5.57 16.36 7.29
C GLY A 143 -6.05 15.09 7.99
N GLU A 144 -5.14 14.14 8.22
CA GLU A 144 -5.42 12.90 8.96
C GLU A 144 -5.70 13.17 10.45
N LEU A 145 -5.01 14.12 11.07
CA LEU A 145 -5.32 14.58 12.42
C LEU A 145 -6.70 15.24 12.50
N ALA A 146 -7.06 16.05 11.51
CA ALA A 146 -8.39 16.66 11.43
C ALA A 146 -9.50 15.61 11.26
N LEU A 147 -9.25 14.55 10.46
CA LEU A 147 -10.16 13.42 10.33
C LEU A 147 -10.34 12.68 11.66
N ALA A 148 -9.24 12.38 12.35
CA ALA A 148 -9.29 11.71 13.65
C ALA A 148 -10.06 12.53 14.70
N ARG A 149 -9.86 13.85 14.75
CA ARG A 149 -10.63 14.75 15.62
C ARG A 149 -12.12 14.77 15.29
N ARG A 150 -12.47 14.83 14.00
CA ARG A 150 -13.86 14.86 13.52
C ARG A 150 -14.61 13.57 13.87
N HIS A 151 -13.94 12.42 13.71
CA HIS A 151 -14.54 11.10 13.89
C HIS A 151 -14.13 10.43 15.21
N LEU A 152 -13.60 11.21 16.17
CA LEU A 152 -13.01 10.70 17.41
C LEU A 152 -13.96 9.78 18.17
N GLY A 153 -15.21 10.19 18.36
CA GLY A 153 -16.21 9.37 19.08
C GLY A 153 -16.44 8.01 18.44
N THR A 154 -16.52 7.95 17.11
CA THR A 154 -16.69 6.70 16.36
C THR A 154 -15.42 5.85 16.44
N MET A 155 -14.25 6.47 16.26
CA MET A 155 -12.97 5.79 16.37
C MET A 155 -12.77 5.18 17.77
N LEU A 156 -13.04 5.91 18.84
CA LEU A 156 -12.94 5.41 20.22
C LEU A 156 -13.89 4.24 20.47
N LYS A 157 -15.12 4.33 19.97
CA LYS A 157 -16.12 3.26 20.11
C LYS A 157 -15.65 1.95 19.46
N VAL A 158 -15.01 2.01 18.30
CA VAL A 158 -14.46 0.81 17.65
C VAL A 158 -13.08 0.43 18.18
N SER A 159 -12.34 1.39 18.73
CA SER A 159 -10.97 1.21 19.27
C SER A 159 -10.93 0.58 20.66
N GLY A 160 -11.92 0.85 21.52
CA GLY A 160 -11.96 0.44 22.93
C GLY A 160 -11.99 -1.07 23.21
N ASP A 161 -11.95 -1.90 22.17
CA ASP A 161 -11.83 -3.38 22.26
C ASP A 161 -10.37 -3.87 22.15
N VAL A 162 -9.37 -2.98 22.19
CA VAL A 162 -7.94 -3.31 22.21
C VAL A 162 -7.40 -3.16 23.63
N ALA A 163 -6.81 -4.24 24.15
CA ALA A 163 -6.10 -4.23 25.43
C ALA A 163 -5.00 -3.16 25.43
N PRO A 164 -4.73 -2.51 26.57
CA PRO A 164 -3.74 -1.44 26.65
C PRO A 164 -2.38 -1.92 26.15
N ILE A 165 -1.75 -1.12 25.27
CA ILE A 165 -0.34 -1.27 24.91
C ILE A 165 0.45 -1.13 26.21
N SER A 166 1.00 -2.24 26.70
CA SER A 166 1.89 -2.21 27.85
C SER A 166 3.14 -1.46 27.43
N ARG A 167 3.33 -0.26 28.00
CA ARG A 167 4.55 0.54 27.85
C ARG A 167 5.71 -0.11 28.58
#